data_AF-A0A958JF37-F1
#
_entry.id   AF-A0A958JF37-F1
#
_cell.length_a   1.000
_cell.length_b   1.000
_cell.length_c   1.000
_cell.angle_alpha   90.00
_cell.angle_beta   90.00
_cell.angle_gamma   90.00
#
_symmetry.space_group_name_H-M   'P 1'
#
loop_
_entity.id
_entity.type
_entity.pdbx_description
1 polymer ?
#
loop_
_entity_poly.entity_id
_entity_poly.type
_entity_poly.pdbx_seq_one_letter_code
_entity_poly.pdbx_strand_id
1 'polypeptide(L)'
;MRDIGRLKVVGVVACSAMFLGTTATPCVESEKGVESETEVPIAQVEATADLWANILTRDGSLAAESNRMLDTALQRVRESAPPAACEQWCNGEVVAEVIYRSVPRKTLDTYTGQEDCEQKRQAPPFVVPQQQFADTEAVAEWIQDFSRGKGEAGRALYEKCAGGCSPRYTFFLTPQDNSIGLRASVMCGPKRDREDNRYELSSSYHWVCQG
;
A
#
# COMPACT_ATOMS: atom_id res chain seq x y z
N MET A 1 -24.25 -54.70 -21.30
CA MET A 1 -24.03 -53.84 -20.12
C MET A 1 -23.10 -52.71 -20.52
N ARG A 2 -23.66 -51.58 -20.92
CA ARG A 2 -22.94 -50.34 -21.25
C ARG A 2 -23.72 -49.25 -20.53
N ASP A 3 -23.11 -48.67 -19.51
CA ASP A 3 -23.69 -47.54 -18.79
C ASP A 3 -22.87 -46.28 -19.01
N ILE A 4 -23.60 -45.18 -19.04
CA ILE A 4 -23.28 -43.91 -19.69
C ILE A 4 -22.84 -42.91 -18.62
N GLY A 5 -21.59 -42.46 -18.66
CA GLY A 5 -21.11 -41.31 -17.88
C GLY A 5 -21.29 -40.00 -18.65
N ARG A 6 -22.38 -39.28 -18.36
CA ARG A 6 -22.66 -37.94 -18.92
C ARG A 6 -21.67 -36.89 -18.42
N LEU A 7 -20.92 -36.27 -19.35
CA LEU A 7 -20.24 -34.99 -19.12
C LEU A 7 -21.29 -33.89 -18.89
N LYS A 8 -21.20 -33.18 -17.76
CA LYS A 8 -21.87 -31.89 -17.56
C LYS A 8 -21.01 -30.80 -18.20
N VAL A 9 -21.48 -30.27 -19.33
CA VAL A 9 -20.95 -29.03 -19.92
C VAL A 9 -21.58 -27.87 -19.14
N VAL A 10 -20.76 -27.15 -18.38
CA VAL A 10 -21.16 -25.89 -17.74
C VAL A 10 -21.07 -24.81 -18.82
N GLY A 11 -22.23 -24.38 -19.31
CA GLY A 11 -22.35 -23.28 -20.26
C GLY A 11 -22.06 -21.96 -19.56
N VAL A 12 -21.03 -21.26 -20.04
CA VAL A 12 -20.78 -19.85 -19.70
C VAL A 12 -21.77 -19.03 -20.53
N VAL A 13 -22.80 -18.48 -19.89
CA VAL A 13 -23.70 -17.50 -20.48
C VAL A 13 -22.97 -16.15 -20.45
N ALA A 14 -22.47 -15.72 -21.60
CA ALA A 14 -21.98 -14.37 -21.79
C ALA A 14 -23.18 -13.42 -21.89
N CYS A 15 -23.45 -12.67 -20.82
CA CYS A 15 -24.43 -11.59 -20.83
C CYS A 15 -23.72 -10.30 -21.24
N SER A 16 -23.77 -9.95 -22.53
CA SER A 16 -23.32 -8.66 -23.03
C SER A 16 -24.40 -7.60 -22.79
N ALA A 17 -24.32 -6.91 -21.65
CA ALA A 17 -25.08 -5.68 -21.42
C ALA A 17 -24.16 -4.48 -21.72
N MET A 18 -24.48 -3.74 -22.79
CA MET A 18 -23.92 -2.42 -23.03
C MET A 18 -24.52 -1.44 -22.01
N PHE A 19 -23.80 -1.19 -20.91
CA PHE A 19 -24.08 -0.09 -20.01
C PHE A 19 -23.20 1.12 -20.38
N LEU A 20 -23.85 2.25 -20.66
CA LEU A 20 -23.24 3.58 -20.63
C LEU A 20 -22.92 3.87 -19.14
N GLY A 21 -21.77 3.37 -18.69
CA GLY A 21 -21.44 3.25 -17.27
C GLY A 21 -20.96 4.56 -16.65
N THR A 22 -21.76 5.10 -15.73
CA THR A 22 -21.21 5.73 -14.53
C THR A 22 -20.30 4.70 -13.88
N THR A 23 -18.99 4.92 -13.88
CA THR A 23 -18.03 3.98 -13.28
C THR A 23 -18.24 3.98 -11.76
N ALA A 24 -19.08 3.08 -11.28
CA ALA A 24 -19.21 2.80 -9.86
C ALA A 24 -17.90 2.17 -9.37
N THR A 25 -17.25 2.82 -8.41
CA THR A 25 -16.07 2.29 -7.71
C THR A 25 -16.47 1.01 -6.97
N PRO A 26 -15.87 -0.16 -7.27
CA PRO A 26 -16.15 -1.40 -6.56
C PRO A 26 -15.57 -1.38 -5.14
N CYS A 27 -16.00 -2.34 -4.33
CA CYS A 27 -15.73 -2.45 -2.90
C CYS A 27 -15.01 -3.77 -2.64
N VAL A 28 -13.99 -3.75 -1.79
CA VAL A 28 -13.01 -4.84 -1.69
C VAL A 28 -13.39 -5.85 -0.61
N GLU A 29 -13.41 -7.13 -0.96
CA GLU A 29 -13.45 -8.25 -0.02
C GLU A 29 -12.01 -8.58 0.43
N SER A 30 -11.73 -8.41 1.72
CA SER A 30 -10.36 -8.26 2.28
C SER A 30 -9.43 -9.49 2.23
N GLU A 31 -9.81 -10.63 1.63
CA GLU A 31 -9.11 -11.89 1.95
C GLU A 31 -7.98 -12.33 1.01
N LYS A 32 -7.90 -11.91 -0.25
CA LYS A 32 -6.84 -12.41 -1.16
C LYS A 32 -6.39 -11.35 -2.15
N GLY A 33 -5.21 -10.80 -1.90
CA GLY A 33 -4.57 -9.79 -2.73
C GLY A 33 -4.67 -10.10 -4.23
N VAL A 34 -5.43 -9.25 -4.92
CA VAL A 34 -5.35 -9.05 -6.37
C VAL A 34 -5.50 -7.55 -6.59
N GLU A 35 -4.38 -6.91 -6.95
CA GLU A 35 -4.31 -5.52 -7.39
C GLU A 35 -5.06 -5.36 -8.71
N SER A 36 -6.28 -4.82 -8.67
CA SER A 36 -6.86 -3.99 -9.73
C SER A 36 -8.27 -3.57 -9.31
N GLU A 37 -8.36 -2.68 -8.33
CA GLU A 37 -9.65 -2.10 -7.90
C GLU A 37 -9.46 -0.64 -7.49
N THR A 38 -10.50 0.17 -7.69
CA THR A 38 -10.41 1.62 -7.95
C THR A 38 -10.00 2.42 -6.71
N GLU A 39 -8.69 2.50 -6.47
CA GLU A 39 -8.11 3.48 -5.56
C GLU A 39 -8.56 4.89 -5.96
N VAL A 40 -9.03 5.66 -4.98
CA VAL A 40 -9.30 7.09 -5.16
C VAL A 40 -8.02 7.86 -4.81
N PRO A 41 -7.33 8.48 -5.78
CA PRO A 41 -6.10 9.20 -5.50
C PRO A 41 -6.37 10.43 -4.63
N ILE A 42 -5.49 10.67 -3.66
CA ILE A 42 -5.56 11.85 -2.78
C ILE A 42 -4.44 12.82 -3.13
N ALA A 43 -3.19 12.36 -3.06
CA ALA A 43 -2.03 13.20 -3.31
C ALA A 43 -0.82 12.39 -3.80
N GLN A 44 0.07 13.06 -4.53
CA GLN A 44 1.38 12.56 -4.93
C GLN A 44 2.40 13.68 -4.84
N VAL A 45 3.58 13.41 -4.31
CA VAL A 45 4.66 14.40 -4.15
C VAL A 45 6.03 13.73 -4.25
N GLU A 46 7.03 14.47 -4.73
CA GLU A 46 8.43 14.08 -4.55
C GLU A 46 8.95 14.66 -3.23
N ALA A 47 9.62 13.84 -2.42
CA ALA A 47 10.24 14.29 -1.17
C ALA A 47 11.70 13.81 -1.09
N THR A 48 12.55 14.58 -0.39
CA THR A 48 13.97 14.23 -0.22
C THR A 48 14.25 13.55 1.13
N ALA A 49 15.05 12.50 1.08
CA ALA A 49 15.62 11.82 2.24
C ALA A 49 16.93 12.49 2.73
N ASP A 50 17.34 13.62 2.15
CA ASP A 50 18.57 14.30 2.54
C ASP A 50 18.59 14.66 4.02
N LEU A 51 19.74 14.42 4.65
CA LEU A 51 19.92 14.56 6.09
C LEU A 51 19.56 15.96 6.59
N TRP A 52 19.98 17.01 5.88
CA TRP A 52 19.71 18.39 6.26
C TRP A 52 18.24 18.79 6.11
N ALA A 53 17.53 18.20 5.14
CA ALA A 53 16.10 18.43 4.97
C ALA A 53 15.30 17.76 6.09
N ASN A 54 15.66 16.53 6.46
CA ASN A 54 14.97 15.77 7.51
C ASN A 54 15.30 16.27 8.93
N ILE A 55 16.54 16.71 9.21
CA ILE A 55 16.91 17.26 10.53
C ILE A 55 16.16 18.55 10.84
N LEU A 56 15.89 19.37 9.83
CA LEU A 56 15.20 20.65 9.98
C LEU A 56 13.69 20.56 9.74
N THR A 57 13.15 19.35 9.51
CA THR A 57 11.73 19.09 9.18
C THR A 57 11.15 20.12 8.20
N ARG A 58 11.94 20.48 7.18
CA ARG A 58 11.53 21.52 6.22
C ARG A 58 10.52 20.93 5.25
N ASP A 59 9.67 21.79 4.71
CA ASP A 59 8.79 21.47 3.57
C ASP A 59 9.61 20.75 2.48
N GLY A 60 9.04 19.69 1.91
CA GLY A 60 9.71 18.82 0.93
C GLY A 60 10.63 17.75 1.51
N SER A 61 10.88 17.71 2.82
CA SER A 61 11.56 16.57 3.46
C SER A 61 10.65 15.34 3.51
N LEU A 62 11.24 14.15 3.42
CA LEU A 62 10.51 12.88 3.47
C LEU A 62 9.62 12.81 4.72
N ALA A 63 10.16 13.17 5.89
CA ALA A 63 9.39 13.15 7.14
C ALA A 63 8.22 14.15 7.12
N ALA A 64 8.45 15.40 6.73
CA ALA A 64 7.40 16.42 6.73
C ALA A 64 6.28 16.11 5.72
N GLU A 65 6.65 15.69 4.51
CA GLU A 65 5.67 15.31 3.48
C GLU A 65 4.91 14.04 3.85
N SER A 66 5.57 13.04 4.45
CA SER A 66 4.88 11.86 4.99
C SER A 66 3.81 12.25 6.01
N ASN A 67 4.15 13.04 7.03
CA ASN A 67 3.19 13.48 8.06
C ASN A 67 2.00 14.21 7.42
N ARG A 68 2.29 15.23 6.61
CA ARG A 68 1.27 16.04 5.95
C ARG A 68 0.34 15.20 5.06
N MET A 69 0.89 14.26 4.29
CA MET A 69 0.10 13.39 3.42
C MET A 69 -0.77 12.41 4.20
N LEU A 70 -0.26 11.86 5.30
CA LEU A 70 -1.01 10.95 6.17
C LEU A 70 -2.17 11.68 6.87
N ASP A 71 -1.91 12.87 7.43
CA ASP A 71 -2.95 13.73 8.02
C ASP A 71 -4.04 14.05 7.00
N THR A 72 -3.63 14.51 5.80
CA THR A 72 -4.56 14.85 4.72
C THR A 72 -5.38 13.64 4.29
N ALA A 73 -4.74 12.48 4.15
CA ALA A 73 -5.42 11.26 3.73
C ALA A 73 -6.42 10.78 4.77
N LEU A 74 -6.03 10.75 6.05
CA LEU A 74 -6.89 10.31 7.16
C LEU A 74 -8.06 11.27 7.37
N GLN A 75 -7.85 12.58 7.24
CA GLN A 75 -8.95 13.54 7.24
C GLN A 75 -9.90 13.27 6.07
N ARG A 76 -9.37 13.09 4.85
CA ARG A 76 -10.19 12.89 3.65
C ARG A 76 -11.06 11.65 3.75
N VAL A 77 -10.55 10.53 4.27
CA VAL A 77 -11.35 9.31 4.43
C VAL A 77 -12.42 9.45 5.50
N ARG A 78 -12.16 10.15 6.61
CA ARG A 78 -13.16 10.42 7.66
C ARG A 78 -14.35 11.24 7.15
N GLU A 79 -14.11 12.11 6.17
CA GLU A 79 -15.13 12.94 5.53
C GLU A 79 -15.80 12.24 4.33
N SER A 80 -15.30 11.08 3.91
CA SER A 80 -15.82 10.35 2.77
C SER A 80 -16.90 9.37 3.20
N ALA A 81 -17.90 9.14 2.35
CA ALA A 81 -18.91 8.11 2.54
C ALA A 81 -18.65 6.92 1.60
N PRO A 82 -18.93 5.67 2.03
CA PRO A 82 -18.81 4.52 1.15
C PRO A 82 -19.76 4.66 -0.04
N PRO A 83 -19.35 4.22 -1.25
CA PRO A 83 -20.27 4.05 -2.36
C PRO A 83 -21.44 3.15 -1.95
N ALA A 84 -22.67 3.48 -2.36
CA ALA A 84 -23.86 2.69 -2.04
C ALA A 84 -23.76 1.22 -2.50
N ALA A 85 -22.93 0.93 -3.51
CA ALA A 85 -22.64 -0.43 -3.95
C ALA A 85 -21.91 -1.26 -2.86
N CYS A 86 -21.08 -0.62 -2.02
CA CYS A 86 -20.34 -1.30 -0.95
C CYS A 86 -21.25 -1.82 0.13
N GLU A 87 -22.24 -1.02 0.51
CA GLU A 87 -23.22 -1.39 1.53
C GLU A 87 -24.06 -2.61 1.11
N GLN A 88 -24.22 -2.84 -0.20
CA GLN A 88 -25.00 -3.97 -0.73
C GLN A 88 -24.22 -5.29 -0.77
N TRP A 89 -22.88 -5.22 -0.80
CA TRP A 89 -22.03 -6.40 -0.97
C TRP A 89 -21.26 -6.78 0.29
N CYS A 90 -21.06 -5.85 1.21
CA CYS A 90 -20.41 -6.16 2.49
C CYS A 90 -21.41 -6.74 3.49
N ASN A 91 -21.13 -7.95 4.00
CA ASN A 91 -21.85 -8.56 5.12
C ASN A 91 -21.34 -8.03 6.49
N GLY A 92 -21.02 -6.74 6.58
CA GLY A 92 -20.35 -6.15 7.72
C GLY A 92 -20.15 -4.64 7.57
N GLU A 93 -19.26 -4.08 8.39
CA GLU A 93 -18.94 -2.66 8.35
C GLU A 93 -18.09 -2.35 7.11
N VAL A 94 -18.43 -1.28 6.38
CA VAL A 94 -17.59 -0.78 5.28
C VAL A 94 -16.73 0.34 5.83
N VAL A 95 -15.42 0.13 5.84
CA VAL A 95 -14.47 1.15 6.30
C VAL A 95 -13.60 1.64 5.16
N ALA A 96 -13.21 2.91 5.21
CA ALA A 96 -12.20 3.42 4.31
C ALA A 96 -10.80 3.02 4.83
N GLU A 97 -9.96 2.54 3.94
CA GLU A 97 -8.56 2.27 4.23
C GLU A 97 -7.69 3.17 3.34
N VAL A 98 -6.82 3.95 3.97
CA VAL A 98 -5.82 4.78 3.29
C VAL A 98 -4.68 3.87 2.83
N ILE A 99 -4.22 4.07 1.61
CA ILE A 99 -3.04 3.42 1.06
C ILE A 99 -1.97 4.49 0.89
N TYR A 100 -0.85 4.32 1.59
CA TYR A 100 0.29 5.22 1.53
C TYR A 100 1.51 4.49 0.98
N ARG A 101 2.14 5.02 -0.07
CA ARG A 101 3.29 4.41 -0.74
C ARG A 101 4.50 5.31 -0.70
N SER A 102 5.67 4.67 -0.57
CA SER A 102 6.98 5.33 -0.67
C SER A 102 7.90 4.49 -1.54
N VAL A 103 8.33 5.06 -2.67
CA VAL A 103 9.16 4.40 -3.67
C VAL A 103 10.34 5.30 -4.03
N PRO A 104 11.58 4.77 -4.12
CA PRO A 104 12.71 5.56 -4.61
C PRO A 104 12.42 6.10 -6.03
N ARG A 105 12.67 7.39 -6.25
CA ARG A 105 12.40 8.05 -7.53
C ARG A 105 13.30 7.51 -8.65
N LYS A 106 14.57 7.24 -8.32
CA LYS A 106 15.56 6.74 -9.26
C LYS A 106 16.24 5.50 -8.73
N THR A 107 16.43 4.54 -9.63
CA THR A 107 17.06 3.25 -9.38
C THR A 107 18.17 3.03 -10.38
N LEU A 108 19.16 2.22 -10.01
CA LEU A 108 20.25 1.87 -10.90
C LEU A 108 19.81 0.75 -11.85
N ASP A 109 20.07 0.93 -13.15
CA ASP A 109 19.78 -0.08 -14.16
C ASP A 109 20.79 -1.23 -14.13
N THR A 110 22.03 -0.95 -13.68
CA THR A 110 23.11 -1.94 -13.52
C THR A 110 23.87 -1.69 -12.22
N TYR A 111 24.15 -2.76 -11.46
CA TYR A 111 24.91 -2.70 -10.22
C TYR A 111 25.33 -4.10 -9.74
N THR A 112 26.39 -4.16 -8.93
CA THR A 112 26.80 -5.41 -8.26
C THR A 112 25.68 -5.91 -7.35
N GLY A 113 25.25 -7.16 -7.54
CA GLY A 113 24.15 -7.78 -6.80
C GLY A 113 22.76 -7.63 -7.45
N GLN A 114 22.69 -7.21 -8.71
CA GLN A 114 21.43 -7.05 -9.44
C GLN A 114 20.60 -8.35 -9.50
N GLU A 115 21.20 -9.48 -9.86
CA GLU A 115 20.52 -10.77 -9.94
C GLU A 115 19.90 -11.19 -8.59
N ASP A 116 20.62 -10.95 -7.48
CA ASP A 116 20.13 -11.19 -6.12
C ASP A 116 18.92 -10.31 -5.78
N CYS A 117 18.95 -9.02 -6.15
CA CYS A 117 17.78 -8.14 -5.97
C CYS A 117 16.60 -8.52 -6.88
N GLU A 118 16.85 -9.01 -8.10
CA GLU A 118 15.81 -9.51 -9.00
C GLU A 118 15.13 -10.76 -8.44
N GLN A 119 15.91 -11.70 -7.87
CA GLN A 119 15.36 -12.88 -7.21
C GLN A 119 14.51 -12.50 -5.99
N LYS A 120 15.00 -11.59 -5.13
CA LYS A 120 14.26 -11.11 -3.95
C LYS A 120 12.97 -10.37 -4.32
N ARG A 121 12.94 -9.69 -5.46
CA ARG A 121 11.74 -9.02 -6.00
C ARG A 121 10.62 -9.98 -6.39
N GLN A 122 10.93 -11.23 -6.68
CA GLN A 122 9.95 -12.26 -7.02
C GLN A 122 9.39 -12.97 -5.78
N ALA A 123 10.00 -12.75 -4.60
CA ALA A 123 9.50 -13.31 -3.36
C ALA A 123 8.19 -12.61 -2.93
N PRO A 124 7.32 -13.30 -2.16
CA PRO A 124 6.15 -12.67 -1.56
C PRO A 124 6.53 -11.46 -0.71
N PRO A 125 5.64 -10.45 -0.61
CA PRO A 125 5.92 -9.26 0.20
C PRO A 125 6.24 -9.62 1.65
N PHE A 126 7.09 -8.80 2.27
CA PHE A 126 7.24 -8.79 3.72
C PHE A 126 6.00 -8.09 4.31
N VAL A 127 5.21 -8.82 5.08
CA VAL A 127 3.98 -8.29 5.68
C VAL A 127 4.20 -8.07 7.16
N VAL A 128 3.92 -6.85 7.61
CA VAL A 128 3.80 -6.53 9.04
C VAL A 128 2.32 -6.57 9.38
N PRO A 129 1.90 -7.39 10.36
CA PRO A 129 0.50 -7.46 10.76
C PRO A 129 0.02 -6.12 11.32
N GLN A 130 -1.30 -5.98 11.44
CA GLN A 130 -1.91 -4.76 11.95
C GLN A 130 -1.35 -4.38 13.33
N GLN A 131 -0.88 -3.15 13.44
CA GLN A 131 -0.49 -2.47 14.67
C GLN A 131 -1.45 -1.31 14.94
N GLN A 132 -1.51 -0.86 16.19
CA GLN A 132 -2.39 0.22 16.63
C GLN A 132 -1.55 1.40 17.09
N PHE A 133 -1.93 2.59 16.63
CA PHE A 133 -1.26 3.85 16.94
C PHE A 133 -2.28 4.86 17.49
N ALA A 134 -1.85 5.74 18.38
CA ALA A 134 -2.73 6.74 18.97
C ALA A 134 -3.13 7.83 17.96
N ASP A 135 -2.18 8.26 17.14
CA ASP A 135 -2.32 9.39 16.21
C ASP A 135 -1.36 9.26 15.01
N THR A 136 -1.45 10.25 14.13
CA THR A 136 -0.69 10.30 12.87
C THR A 136 0.80 10.55 13.09
N GLU A 137 1.17 11.25 14.16
CA GLU A 137 2.57 11.47 14.53
C GLU A 137 3.22 10.14 14.90
N ALA A 138 2.58 9.34 15.77
CA ALA A 138 3.06 8.01 16.14
C ALA A 138 3.16 7.06 14.94
N VAL A 139 2.20 7.11 14.02
CA VAL A 139 2.26 6.36 12.76
C VAL A 139 3.49 6.75 11.95
N ALA A 140 3.72 8.04 11.76
CA ALA A 140 4.77 8.51 10.89
C ALA A 140 6.16 8.30 11.50
N GLU A 141 6.31 8.45 12.82
CA GLU A 141 7.53 8.06 13.54
C GLU A 141 7.83 6.57 13.32
N TRP A 142 6.82 5.71 13.48
CA TRP A 142 6.99 4.28 13.25
C TRP A 142 7.39 3.97 11.80
N ILE A 143 6.75 4.60 10.80
CA ILE A 143 7.11 4.45 9.39
C ILE A 143 8.56 4.85 9.15
N GLN A 144 9.01 5.97 9.73
CA GLN A 144 10.39 6.43 9.59
C GLN A 144 11.39 5.44 10.19
N ASP A 145 11.13 4.95 11.40
CA ASP A 145 12.01 4.00 12.07
C ASP A 145 12.03 2.64 11.36
N PHE A 146 10.86 2.11 10.99
CA PHE A 146 10.71 0.88 10.20
C PHE A 146 11.47 0.98 8.87
N SER A 147 11.29 2.08 8.13
CA SER A 147 11.93 2.31 6.83
C SER A 147 13.44 2.53 6.92
N ARG A 148 13.98 2.75 8.13
CA ARG A 148 15.42 2.87 8.40
C ARG A 148 16.02 1.58 8.96
N GLY A 149 15.25 0.50 9.01
CA GLY A 149 15.69 -0.77 9.55
C GLY A 149 15.79 -0.79 11.08
N LYS A 150 15.12 0.13 11.77
CA LYS A 150 15.03 0.14 13.24
C LYS A 150 13.84 -0.69 13.72
N GLY A 151 13.87 -1.03 15.01
CA GLY A 151 12.89 -1.94 15.60
C GLY A 151 13.08 -3.39 15.15
N GLU A 152 12.22 -4.29 15.62
CA GLU A 152 12.26 -5.70 15.23
C GLU A 152 11.85 -5.88 13.76
N ALA A 153 10.71 -5.32 13.37
CA ALA A 153 10.19 -5.43 12.01
C ALA A 153 11.13 -4.81 10.95
N GLY A 154 11.74 -3.65 11.25
CA GLY A 154 12.67 -3.00 10.33
C GLY A 154 13.96 -3.80 10.14
N ARG A 155 14.53 -4.37 11.21
CA ARG A 155 15.70 -5.25 11.09
C ARG A 155 15.39 -6.48 10.26
N ALA A 156 14.27 -7.15 10.53
CA ALA A 156 13.82 -8.32 9.78
C ALA A 156 13.58 -8.00 8.29
N LEU A 157 13.01 -6.83 7.98
CA LEU A 157 12.86 -6.36 6.60
C LEU A 157 14.22 -6.23 5.90
N TYR A 158 15.19 -5.58 6.53
CA TYR A 158 16.50 -5.34 5.94
C TYR A 158 17.38 -6.60 5.83
N GLU A 159 17.12 -7.62 6.66
CA GLU A 159 17.68 -8.96 6.47
C GLU A 159 17.09 -9.62 5.21
N LYS A 160 15.78 -9.54 5.00
CA LYS A 160 15.10 -10.09 3.80
C LYS A 160 15.51 -9.36 2.51
N CYS A 161 15.60 -8.03 2.55
CA CYS A 161 16.02 -7.19 1.42
C CYS A 161 17.52 -6.81 1.46
N ALA A 162 18.37 -7.67 2.03
CA ALA A 162 19.81 -7.44 2.10
C ALA A 162 20.45 -7.28 0.70
N GLY A 163 21.68 -6.74 0.65
CA GLY A 163 22.43 -6.57 -0.61
C GLY A 163 22.25 -5.18 -1.26
N GLY A 164 21.57 -4.25 -0.59
CA GLY A 164 21.35 -2.89 -1.09
C GLY A 164 20.13 -2.75 -2.00
N CYS A 165 19.32 -3.81 -2.14
CA CYS A 165 17.99 -3.76 -2.72
C CYS A 165 17.15 -2.73 -1.96
N SER A 166 16.53 -1.78 -2.65
CA SER A 166 15.80 -0.71 -1.98
C SER A 166 14.33 -1.11 -1.81
N PRO A 167 13.82 -1.23 -0.57
CA PRO A 167 12.44 -1.65 -0.37
C PRO A 167 11.45 -0.63 -0.93
N ARG A 168 10.31 -1.14 -1.40
CA ARG A 168 9.14 -0.37 -1.85
C ARG A 168 8.02 -0.62 -0.86
N TYR A 169 7.59 0.44 -0.19
CA TYR A 169 6.68 0.33 0.94
C TYR A 169 5.25 0.65 0.50
N THR A 170 4.30 -0.18 0.96
CA THR A 170 2.87 0.13 0.96
C THR A 170 2.35 -0.03 2.37
N PHE A 171 1.88 1.05 2.95
CA PHE A 171 1.22 1.10 4.25
C PHE A 171 -0.27 1.23 4.02
N PHE A 172 -1.05 0.49 4.79
CA PHE A 172 -2.50 0.57 4.76
C PHE A 172 -2.98 0.98 6.14
N LEU A 173 -3.74 2.07 6.19
CA LEU A 173 -4.17 2.71 7.43
C LEU A 173 -5.68 2.72 7.51
N THR A 174 -6.22 2.21 8.61
CA THR A 174 -7.65 2.21 8.90
C THR A 174 -7.89 3.16 10.09
N PRO A 175 -8.55 4.32 9.88
CA PRO A 175 -8.95 5.17 10.99
C PRO A 175 -9.97 4.44 11.87
N GLN A 176 -9.80 4.53 13.19
CA GLN A 176 -10.74 4.07 14.20
C GLN A 176 -11.09 5.26 15.10
N ASP A 177 -12.07 5.09 15.99
CA ASP A 177 -12.60 6.19 16.82
C ASP A 177 -11.51 6.98 17.57
N ASN A 178 -10.52 6.28 18.13
CA ASN A 178 -9.44 6.88 18.93
C ASN A 178 -8.06 6.31 18.61
N SER A 179 -7.91 5.62 17.47
CA SER A 179 -6.65 5.02 17.06
C SER A 179 -6.56 4.92 15.55
N ILE A 180 -5.38 4.55 15.07
CA ILE A 180 -5.12 4.25 13.67
C ILE A 180 -4.56 2.83 13.61
N GLY A 181 -5.29 1.94 12.95
CA GLY A 181 -4.76 0.64 12.57
C GLY A 181 -3.80 0.81 11.39
N LEU A 182 -2.61 0.22 11.45
CA LEU A 182 -1.67 0.22 10.33
C LEU A 182 -1.16 -1.19 10.07
N ARG A 183 -1.22 -1.61 8.81
CA ARG A 183 -0.54 -2.80 8.28
C ARG A 183 0.46 -2.37 7.20
N ALA A 184 1.54 -3.12 7.03
CA ALA A 184 2.55 -2.82 6.01
C ALA A 184 2.77 -4.03 5.09
N SER A 185 2.92 -3.77 3.80
CA SER A 185 3.35 -4.72 2.79
C SER A 185 4.55 -4.13 2.06
N VAL A 186 5.69 -4.84 2.09
CA VAL A 186 6.94 -4.34 1.53
C VAL A 186 7.51 -5.32 0.54
N MET A 187 7.75 -4.83 -0.68
CA MET A 187 8.45 -5.57 -1.72
C MET A 187 9.91 -5.12 -1.74
N CYS A 188 10.87 -6.05 -1.84
CA CYS A 188 12.22 -5.64 -2.19
C CYS A 188 12.19 -5.00 -3.59
N GLY A 189 12.99 -3.97 -3.82
CA GLY A 189 13.09 -3.28 -5.11
C GLY A 189 14.51 -3.31 -5.65
N PRO A 190 14.75 -2.76 -6.85
CA PRO A 190 16.10 -2.55 -7.35
C PRO A 190 16.89 -1.63 -6.41
N LYS A 191 18.22 -1.64 -6.53
CA LYS A 191 19.07 -0.71 -5.78
C LYS A 191 18.77 0.73 -6.20
N ARG A 192 18.45 1.60 -5.25
CA ARG A 192 18.22 3.03 -5.50
C ARG A 192 19.51 3.71 -5.93
N ASP A 193 19.37 4.72 -6.78
CA ASP A 193 20.43 5.68 -6.98
C ASP A 193 20.58 6.52 -5.71
N ARG A 194 21.80 6.58 -5.15
CA ARG A 194 22.07 7.35 -3.93
C ARG A 194 22.47 8.79 -4.21
N GLU A 195 22.80 9.12 -5.46
CA GLU A 195 23.01 10.50 -5.89
C GLU A 195 21.67 11.23 -6.00
N ASP A 196 20.58 10.48 -6.15
CA ASP A 196 19.21 10.98 -6.11
C ASP A 196 18.49 10.48 -4.86
N ASN A 197 18.63 11.22 -3.76
CA ASN A 197 18.00 10.90 -2.48
C ASN A 197 16.49 11.23 -2.43
N ARG A 198 15.79 11.20 -3.56
CA ARG A 198 14.35 11.48 -3.62
C ARG A 198 13.49 10.24 -3.70
N TYR A 199 12.28 10.40 -3.18
CA TYR A 199 11.24 9.39 -3.14
C TYR A 199 9.96 9.97 -3.75
N GLU A 200 9.25 9.15 -4.50
CA GLU A 200 7.87 9.41 -4.87
C GLU A 200 6.98 8.88 -3.75
N LEU A 201 6.21 9.79 -3.15
CA LEU A 201 5.20 9.48 -2.15
C LEU A 201 3.83 9.60 -2.81
N SER A 202 2.96 8.65 -2.54
CA SER A 202 1.56 8.72 -2.97
C SER A 202 0.62 8.28 -1.87
N SER A 203 -0.54 8.92 -1.80
CA SER A 203 -1.65 8.49 -0.97
C SER A 203 -2.91 8.35 -1.82
N SER A 204 -3.64 7.29 -1.54
CA SER A 204 -4.96 6.99 -2.08
C SER A 204 -5.80 6.37 -0.97
N TYR A 205 -7.07 6.08 -1.26
CA TYR A 205 -7.89 5.27 -0.38
C TYR A 205 -8.83 4.37 -1.18
N HIS A 206 -9.31 3.35 -0.52
CA HIS A 206 -10.36 2.46 -1.02
C HIS A 206 -11.29 2.06 0.13
N TRP A 207 -12.38 1.37 -0.20
CA TRP A 207 -13.35 0.87 0.76
C TRP A 207 -13.21 -0.64 0.91
N VAL A 208 -13.11 -1.12 2.14
CA VAL A 208 -12.95 -2.54 2.47
C VAL A 208 -14.09 -2.99 3.38
N CYS A 209 -14.58 -4.21 3.17
CA CYS A 209 -15.51 -4.83 4.11
C CYS A 209 -14.73 -5.35 5.34
N GLN A 210 -15.17 -5.00 6.55
CA GLN A 210 -14.76 -5.63 7.80
C GLN A 210 -15.84 -6.62 8.24
N GLY A 211 -15.46 -7.89 8.37
CA GLY A 211 -16.30 -8.99 8.83
C GLY A 211 -15.80 -9.60 10.12
#